data_AF-A0A9E3AAR1-F1
#
_entry.id   AF-A0A9E3AAR1-F1
#
_cell.length_a   1.000
_cell.length_b   1.000
_cell.length_c   1.000
_cell.angle_alpha   90.00
_cell.angle_beta   90.00
_cell.angle_gamma   90.00
#
_symmetry.space_group_name_H-M   'P 1'
#
loop_
_entity.id
_entity.type
_entity.pdbx_description
1 polymer ?
#
loop_
_entity_poly.entity_id
_entity_poly.type
_entity_poly.pdbx_seq_one_letter_code
_entity_poly.pdbx_strand_id
1 'polypeptide(L)'
;MFWAASVRRFALAFLILSFFLIGFSARGQNSEKSNDADDQGSSLYNKDTATQKKQAPEQDPLKRPLTEKQKRANAKSLKQELGKTYKKWLDEDVRWIITDEERSAFMQLSNDEERDQFIEAFWARRDPTPDTPENEFKEEHYRRIAYANEHFAAGIPGWKTDRGRIYIMYGAADEIESHPSGGTYDRPMEEGGGTTSTYPFEDWRYRYLEGVGQEVIIEFVDTCMCGDYHMTMDRSEKDALLYTPNAGLTLYEQMGMGNKASRFTNGGLERLGTGPMASSESAKEFDRLEQFAKLNRPPEVKFKDLEEVVTHKISVNLMPFDVLTDFVKVTSDTVLVPITIQLKNKDITFVNKDGVERGTVNIFGRLTTISGRVAQTFEDTVQRDVPPELLPKETENASVYWKAVPLRPGRYILEIVAKDVNGDRVGTWRKGLQVPEYNDDQLQTSSLVLADLMHVVPSRTVGTGNFVLGDTFVRPRVPAADGKPASFKRDQKLNLWMQVYNLGVDQKTHKPSATVEYNVVNTATNKPVIHAVESTDQMGNVGDQLTLKKTLSAADLQPGLYRLQIRVNDKISKQTVDPSTTFAVE
;
A
#
# COMPACT_ATOMS: atom_id res chain seq x y z
N MET A 1 60.41 40.80 37.13
CA MET A 1 61.43 41.69 36.53
C MET A 1 61.07 41.90 35.07
N PHE A 2 60.89 43.17 34.68
CA PHE A 2 60.85 43.75 33.32
C PHE A 2 59.71 43.31 32.37
N TRP A 3 58.69 44.17 32.16
CA TRP A 3 58.56 45.26 31.15
C TRP A 3 58.18 44.73 29.75
N ALA A 4 56.97 44.93 29.20
CA ALA A 4 56.23 46.15 28.80
C ALA A 4 56.58 46.66 27.37
N ALA A 5 55.51 47.19 26.70
CA ALA A 5 55.44 48.00 25.47
C ALA A 5 55.23 47.25 24.13
N SER A 6 54.45 47.70 23.13
CA SER A 6 53.46 48.80 22.96
C SER A 6 52.88 48.72 21.53
N VAL A 7 51.55 48.81 21.31
CA VAL A 7 50.76 49.94 20.73
C VAL A 7 50.77 50.13 19.19
N ARG A 8 49.55 50.13 18.58
CA ARG A 8 48.89 51.14 17.69
C ARG A 8 47.68 50.50 16.97
N ARG A 9 46.40 50.77 17.31
CA ARG A 9 45.47 51.92 17.04
C ARG A 9 44.98 52.05 15.58
N PHE A 10 43.65 52.00 15.38
CA PHE A 10 42.74 52.90 14.61
C PHE A 10 41.39 52.18 14.35
N ALA A 11 40.21 52.79 14.16
CA ALA A 11 39.37 53.72 14.94
C ALA A 11 37.97 53.77 14.24
N LEU A 12 36.89 53.94 15.02
CA LEU A 12 35.60 54.62 14.72
C LEU A 12 34.72 54.12 13.53
N ALA A 13 33.39 54.23 13.49
CA ALA A 13 32.35 54.73 14.41
C ALA A 13 30.98 54.28 13.87
N PHE A 14 30.03 53.96 14.77
CA PHE A 14 28.60 53.85 14.46
C PHE A 14 27.89 55.12 14.94
N LEU A 15 27.01 55.64 14.09
CA LEU A 15 26.32 56.92 14.21
C LEU A 15 25.05 56.78 15.08
N ILE A 16 24.85 57.79 15.93
CA ILE A 16 23.72 57.99 16.86
C ILE A 16 22.54 58.64 16.12
N LEU A 17 21.31 58.25 16.46
CA LEU A 17 20.19 59.21 16.47
C LEU A 17 19.29 58.97 17.70
N SER A 18 19.00 60.06 18.39
CA SER A 18 18.29 60.19 19.66
C SER A 18 17.03 61.06 19.49
N PHE A 19 16.04 60.89 20.38
CA PHE A 19 15.13 61.89 21.03
C PHE A 19 13.86 61.14 21.55
N PHE A 20 13.69 60.92 22.88
CA PHE A 20 12.95 61.72 23.90
C PHE A 20 11.41 61.61 23.81
N LEU A 21 10.55 61.45 24.84
CA LEU A 21 10.57 61.64 26.32
C LEU A 21 9.23 61.08 26.92
N ILE A 22 9.19 60.84 28.25
CA ILE A 22 8.03 60.73 29.22
C ILE A 22 7.22 59.40 29.24
N GLY A 23 6.99 58.70 30.36
CA GLY A 23 7.33 58.94 31.78
C GLY A 23 6.74 57.89 32.75
N PHE A 24 7.26 57.92 34.01
CA PHE A 24 6.72 57.43 35.31
C PHE A 24 6.34 55.92 35.45
N SER A 25 6.75 55.12 36.46
CA SER A 25 7.33 55.35 37.79
C SER A 25 8.00 54.06 38.32
N ALA A 26 9.00 54.21 39.21
CA ALA A 26 9.77 53.20 39.95
C ALA A 26 8.91 52.27 40.85
N ARG A 27 9.33 51.07 41.29
CA ARG A 27 10.39 50.74 42.29
C ARG A 27 10.27 49.22 42.58
N GLY A 28 11.27 48.36 42.87
CA GLY A 28 12.73 48.34 42.95
C GLY A 28 13.19 46.86 42.85
N GLN A 29 14.27 46.55 42.12
CA GLN A 29 15.65 46.25 42.59
C GLN A 29 15.77 45.20 43.71
N ASN A 30 16.33 44.02 43.36
CA ASN A 30 17.68 43.53 43.72
C ASN A 30 17.73 42.89 45.13
N SER A 31 18.54 41.88 45.45
CA SER A 31 19.44 40.95 44.78
C SER A 31 20.10 40.11 45.88
N GLU A 32 20.55 38.91 45.51
CA GLU A 32 21.68 38.14 46.10
C GLU A 32 21.55 37.37 47.43
N LYS A 33 21.94 36.08 47.31
CA LYS A 33 22.82 35.26 48.18
C LYS A 33 22.30 34.90 49.58
N SER A 34 22.67 33.78 50.20
CA SER A 34 23.23 32.47 49.87
C SER A 34 23.38 31.78 51.25
N ASN A 35 23.25 30.45 51.26
CA ASN A 35 23.74 29.50 52.28
C ASN A 35 22.87 29.12 53.48
N ASP A 36 22.88 27.79 53.66
CA ASP A 36 22.85 26.97 54.88
C ASP A 36 21.51 26.70 55.59
N ALA A 37 20.97 25.53 55.24
CA ALA A 37 20.77 24.32 56.05
C ALA A 37 20.22 24.41 57.50
N ASP A 38 19.38 23.40 57.74
CA ASP A 38 18.83 22.87 58.99
C ASP A 38 17.84 23.76 59.75
N ASP A 39 16.86 23.26 60.49
CA ASP A 39 16.00 22.06 60.54
C ASP A 39 15.04 22.41 61.71
N GLN A 40 13.90 21.75 61.80
CA GLN A 40 13.02 21.69 62.97
C GLN A 40 12.11 22.90 63.27
N GLY A 41 10.84 22.69 62.90
CA GLY A 41 9.91 22.26 63.94
C GLY A 41 8.86 23.27 64.39
N SER A 42 7.60 22.88 64.14
CA SER A 42 6.41 23.17 64.97
C SER A 42 5.94 24.64 65.02
N SER A 43 4.67 24.99 65.10
CA SER A 43 3.39 24.30 65.02
C SER A 43 2.32 25.38 65.13
N LEU A 44 1.19 25.17 64.45
CA LEU A 44 -0.18 25.51 64.88
C LEU A 44 -0.48 26.99 65.20
N TYR A 45 -1.37 27.61 64.41
CA TYR A 45 -2.67 28.08 64.93
C TYR A 45 -3.68 28.34 63.79
N ASN A 46 -4.72 27.51 63.83
CA ASN A 46 -6.09 27.53 63.30
C ASN A 46 -6.72 28.74 62.58
N LYS A 47 -7.49 28.38 61.53
CA LYS A 47 -8.88 28.76 61.17
C LYS A 47 -9.17 30.23 60.82
N ASP A 48 -10.01 30.59 59.86
CA ASP A 48 -10.92 29.97 58.88
C ASP A 48 -10.99 31.03 57.74
N THR A 49 -11.21 30.70 56.45
CA THR A 49 -12.49 30.92 55.77
C THR A 49 -12.35 30.49 54.30
N ALA A 50 -13.37 29.82 53.79
CA ALA A 50 -13.44 29.20 52.47
C ALA A 50 -13.32 30.18 51.28
N THR A 51 -12.65 29.75 50.21
CA THR A 51 -12.99 30.14 48.82
C THR A 51 -12.53 29.10 47.79
N GLN A 52 -13.52 28.35 47.29
CA GLN A 52 -13.69 27.76 45.96
C GLN A 52 -12.45 27.31 45.14
N LYS A 53 -12.27 25.99 45.06
CA LYS A 53 -11.56 25.30 43.97
C LYS A 53 -12.35 25.43 42.66
N LYS A 54 -11.71 25.86 41.57
CA LYS A 54 -12.09 25.48 40.20
C LYS A 54 -11.07 24.48 39.68
N GLN A 55 -11.50 23.22 39.58
CA GLN A 55 -10.81 22.15 38.87
C GLN A 55 -10.96 22.37 37.35
N ALA A 56 -9.84 22.37 36.62
CA ALA A 56 -9.84 22.15 35.18
C ALA A 56 -9.83 20.63 34.92
N PRO A 57 -10.52 20.13 33.88
CA PRO A 57 -10.72 18.71 33.68
C PRO A 57 -9.43 17.99 33.28
N GLU A 58 -9.24 16.84 33.93
CA GLU A 58 -8.17 15.87 33.73
C GLU A 58 -8.28 15.26 32.32
N GLN A 59 -7.40 15.68 31.41
CA GLN A 59 -7.22 15.02 30.12
C GLN A 59 -6.40 13.75 30.29
N ASP A 60 -6.92 12.66 29.74
CA ASP A 60 -6.34 11.32 29.63
C ASP A 60 -4.82 11.34 29.36
N PRO A 61 -3.99 10.74 30.22
CA PRO A 61 -2.52 10.75 30.10
C PRO A 61 -2.00 10.10 28.80
N LEU A 62 -2.83 9.39 28.03
CA LEU A 62 -2.46 8.80 26.74
C LEU A 62 -2.53 9.76 25.54
N LYS A 63 -2.98 11.02 25.70
CA LYS A 63 -3.16 11.98 24.58
C LYS A 63 -2.27 13.23 24.63
N ARG A 64 -1.17 13.21 25.39
CA ARG A 64 -0.20 14.33 25.34
C ARG A 64 0.78 14.16 24.17
N PRO A 65 0.93 15.16 23.27
CA PRO A 65 2.03 15.16 22.33
C PRO A 65 3.35 15.26 23.09
N LEU A 66 4.29 14.36 22.78
CA LEU A 66 5.62 14.31 23.38
C LEU A 66 6.33 15.67 23.20
N THR A 67 6.86 16.21 24.30
CA THR A 67 7.59 17.48 24.27
C THR A 67 8.91 17.31 23.51
N GLU A 68 9.43 18.37 22.85
CA GLU A 68 10.71 18.31 22.10
C GLU A 68 11.88 17.74 22.92
N LYS A 69 11.88 17.97 24.24
CA LYS A 69 12.87 17.39 25.17
C LYS A 69 12.70 15.88 25.36
N GLN A 70 11.46 15.38 25.37
CA GLN A 70 11.15 13.94 25.44
C GLN A 70 11.41 13.24 24.11
N LYS A 71 11.15 13.87 22.96
CA LYS A 71 11.54 13.34 21.65
C LYS A 71 13.06 13.14 21.54
N ARG A 72 13.84 14.11 22.04
CA ARG A 72 15.31 14.00 22.06
C ARG A 72 15.83 12.98 23.07
N ALA A 73 15.18 12.84 24.23
CA ALA A 73 15.51 11.82 25.21
C ALA A 73 15.17 10.41 24.69
N ASN A 74 13.99 10.24 24.08
CA ASN A 74 13.56 9.02 23.40
C ASN A 74 14.49 8.70 22.25
N ALA A 75 14.86 9.63 21.37
CA ALA A 75 15.84 9.39 20.31
C ALA A 75 17.22 8.96 20.84
N LYS A 76 17.59 9.39 22.06
CA LYS A 76 18.86 9.04 22.70
C LYS A 76 18.81 7.66 23.40
N SER A 77 17.70 7.32 24.06
CA SER A 77 17.46 5.99 24.63
C SER A 77 17.20 4.94 23.55
N LEU A 78 16.50 5.29 22.47
CA LEU A 78 16.25 4.45 21.29
C LEU A 78 17.55 4.13 20.52
N LYS A 79 18.50 5.08 20.48
CA LYS A 79 19.87 4.83 19.98
C LYS A 79 20.65 3.81 20.81
N GLN A 80 20.28 3.64 22.08
CA GLN A 80 20.94 2.78 23.05
C GLN A 80 20.25 1.41 23.18
N GLU A 81 18.95 1.34 22.88
CA GLU A 81 18.11 0.13 22.87
C GLU A 81 17.93 -0.53 21.49
N LEU A 82 18.52 0.04 20.43
CA LEU A 82 18.72 -0.70 19.18
C LEU A 82 19.58 -1.93 19.47
N GLY A 83 18.93 -3.07 19.73
CA GLY A 83 19.59 -4.37 19.75
C GLY A 83 20.48 -4.47 18.50
N LYS A 84 21.73 -4.91 18.68
CA LYS A 84 22.74 -4.94 17.59
C LYS A 84 22.18 -5.57 16.30
N THR A 85 21.24 -6.50 16.44
CA THR A 85 20.49 -7.17 15.36
C THR A 85 19.67 -6.21 14.50
N TYR A 86 18.82 -5.35 15.08
CA TYR A 86 17.95 -4.44 14.33
C TYR A 86 18.71 -3.35 13.61
N LYS A 87 19.77 -2.86 14.26
CA LYS A 87 20.67 -1.88 13.64
C LYS A 87 21.40 -2.50 12.45
N LYS A 88 21.88 -3.75 12.59
CA LYS A 88 22.52 -4.48 11.50
C LYS A 88 21.54 -4.69 10.34
N TRP A 89 20.32 -5.12 10.62
CA TRP A 89 19.29 -5.30 9.59
C TRP A 89 19.04 -3.99 8.81
N LEU A 90 18.84 -2.89 9.53
CA LEU A 90 18.54 -1.58 8.92
C LEU A 90 19.71 -0.98 8.12
N ASP A 91 20.92 -1.04 8.68
CA ASP A 91 22.10 -0.37 8.12
C ASP A 91 22.88 -1.25 7.13
N GLU A 92 22.68 -2.58 7.16
CA GLU A 92 23.36 -3.55 6.29
C GLU A 92 22.37 -4.31 5.39
N ASP A 93 21.46 -5.10 5.97
CA ASP A 93 20.65 -6.05 5.20
C ASP A 93 19.72 -5.35 4.20
N VAL A 94 18.99 -4.32 4.61
CA VAL A 94 17.97 -3.67 3.75
C VAL A 94 18.35 -2.30 3.24
N ARG A 95 19.59 -1.85 3.47
CA ARG A 95 20.05 -0.47 3.20
C ARG A 95 19.70 0.03 1.80
N TRP A 96 19.80 -0.83 0.78
CA TRP A 96 19.61 -0.45 -0.62
C TRP A 96 18.17 -0.56 -1.11
N ILE A 97 17.29 -1.21 -0.35
CA ILE A 97 15.92 -1.53 -0.77
C ILE A 97 14.85 -0.91 0.15
N ILE A 98 15.24 -0.40 1.32
CA ILE A 98 14.37 0.35 2.23
C ILE A 98 14.22 1.80 1.76
N THR A 99 13.00 2.32 1.78
CA THR A 99 12.75 3.74 1.46
C THR A 99 13.04 4.64 2.66
N ASP A 100 13.18 5.94 2.41
CA ASP A 100 13.40 6.92 3.49
C ASP A 100 12.22 6.97 4.47
N GLU A 101 10.99 6.81 3.96
CA GLU A 101 9.77 6.75 4.76
C GLU A 101 9.74 5.48 5.63
N GLU A 102 10.02 4.33 5.04
CA GLU A 102 10.08 3.03 5.73
C GLU A 102 11.16 3.04 6.83
N ARG A 103 12.33 3.62 6.53
CA ARG A 103 13.43 3.77 7.48
C ARG A 103 13.04 4.68 8.64
N SER A 104 12.36 5.79 8.35
CA SER A 104 11.84 6.70 9.37
C SER A 104 10.78 6.04 10.25
N ALA A 105 9.86 5.28 9.65
CA ALA A 105 8.83 4.52 10.36
C ALA A 105 9.44 3.47 11.29
N PHE A 106 10.39 2.67 10.80
CA PHE A 106 11.10 1.66 11.60
C PHE A 106 11.82 2.30 12.81
N MET A 107 12.41 3.48 12.61
CA MET A 107 13.09 4.25 13.66
C MET A 107 12.13 4.92 14.66
N GLN A 108 10.81 4.89 14.45
CA GLN A 108 9.82 5.40 15.41
C GLN A 108 9.18 4.29 16.25
N LEU A 109 9.36 3.03 15.87
CA LEU A 109 8.84 1.87 16.62
C LEU A 109 9.52 1.77 17.98
N SER A 110 8.72 1.53 19.01
CA SER A 110 9.17 1.65 20.41
C SER A 110 9.58 0.32 21.02
N ASN A 111 8.97 -0.79 20.61
CA ASN A 111 9.24 -2.12 21.13
C ASN A 111 9.82 -3.07 20.06
N ASP A 112 10.42 -4.17 20.49
CA ASP A 112 11.06 -5.16 19.61
C ASP A 112 10.03 -5.98 18.82
N GLU A 113 8.86 -6.26 19.40
CA GLU A 113 7.77 -7.01 18.75
C GLU A 113 7.19 -6.28 17.52
N GLU A 114 7.00 -4.97 17.61
CA GLU A 114 6.61 -4.09 16.49
C GLU A 114 7.69 -4.05 15.41
N ARG A 115 8.98 -4.10 15.79
CA ARG A 115 10.09 -4.13 14.84
C ARG A 115 10.15 -5.46 14.11
N ASP A 116 9.96 -6.57 14.81
CA ASP A 116 9.90 -7.90 14.21
C ASP A 116 8.72 -7.98 13.23
N GLN A 117 7.53 -7.51 13.64
CA GLN A 117 6.36 -7.42 12.75
C GLN A 117 6.62 -6.52 11.54
N PHE A 118 7.33 -5.39 11.72
CA PHE A 118 7.72 -4.53 10.61
C PHE A 118 8.66 -5.25 9.64
N ILE A 119 9.64 -6.00 10.14
CA ILE A 119 10.58 -6.76 9.31
C ILE A 119 9.85 -7.86 8.54
N GLU A 120 8.93 -8.58 9.18
CA GLU A 120 8.10 -9.58 8.51
C GLU A 120 7.24 -8.95 7.41
N ALA A 121 6.55 -7.84 7.71
CA ALA A 121 5.77 -7.10 6.72
C ALA A 121 6.63 -6.51 5.60
N PHE A 122 7.87 -6.09 5.92
CA PHE A 122 8.84 -5.56 4.96
C PHE A 122 9.17 -6.57 3.86
N TRP A 123 9.36 -7.83 4.24
CA TRP A 123 9.64 -8.91 3.29
C TRP A 123 8.36 -9.40 2.61
N ALA A 124 7.26 -9.57 3.36
CA ALA A 124 5.98 -10.02 2.81
C ALA A 124 5.47 -9.12 1.68
N ARG A 125 5.61 -7.79 1.80
CA ARG A 125 5.20 -6.86 0.74
C ARG A 125 6.07 -6.90 -0.51
N ARG A 126 7.24 -7.54 -0.46
CA ARG A 126 8.16 -7.72 -1.60
C ARG A 126 8.15 -9.17 -2.11
N ASP A 127 7.28 -10.01 -1.56
CA ASP A 127 7.11 -11.40 -1.97
C ASP A 127 6.42 -11.50 -3.33
N PRO A 128 7.07 -12.03 -4.37
CA PRO A 128 6.45 -12.24 -5.68
C PRO A 128 5.44 -13.39 -5.67
N THR A 129 5.56 -14.33 -4.72
CA THR A 129 4.78 -15.57 -4.66
C THR A 129 4.28 -15.83 -3.24
N PRO A 130 3.34 -15.00 -2.71
CA PRO A 130 2.89 -15.11 -1.32
C PRO A 130 2.21 -16.44 -0.93
N ASP A 131 1.91 -17.29 -1.92
CA ASP A 131 1.30 -18.61 -1.74
C ASP A 131 2.33 -19.68 -1.31
N THR A 132 3.63 -19.41 -1.41
CA THR A 132 4.71 -20.29 -0.93
C THR A 132 5.07 -19.94 0.53
N PRO A 133 5.54 -20.92 1.33
CA PRO A 133 5.97 -20.66 2.70
C PRO A 133 7.30 -19.90 2.80
N GLU A 134 8.05 -19.81 1.71
CA GLU A 134 9.38 -19.21 1.62
C GLU A 134 9.28 -17.94 0.76
N ASN A 135 9.83 -16.83 1.25
CA ASN A 135 9.81 -15.58 0.49
C ASN A 135 11.00 -15.56 -0.47
N GLU A 136 10.76 -15.85 -1.75
CA GLU A 136 11.81 -16.03 -2.73
C GLU A 136 12.60 -14.73 -2.96
N PHE A 137 11.95 -13.57 -2.85
CA PHE A 137 12.65 -12.28 -2.96
C PHE A 137 13.63 -12.05 -1.81
N LYS A 138 13.23 -12.39 -0.57
CA LYS A 138 14.08 -12.29 0.61
C LYS A 138 15.29 -13.22 0.46
N GLU A 139 15.07 -14.47 0.06
CA GLU A 139 16.14 -15.43 -0.15
C GLU A 139 17.10 -14.97 -1.25
N GLU A 140 16.56 -14.52 -2.38
CA GLU A 140 17.32 -13.99 -3.49
C GLU A 140 18.13 -12.74 -3.08
N HIS A 141 17.54 -11.85 -2.29
CA HIS A 141 18.20 -10.65 -1.78
C HIS A 141 19.40 -11.01 -0.90
N TYR A 142 19.22 -11.92 0.06
CA TYR A 142 20.33 -12.39 0.90
C TYR A 142 21.38 -13.16 0.10
N ARG A 143 20.97 -13.93 -0.92
CA ARG A 143 21.88 -14.58 -1.86
C ARG A 143 22.73 -13.57 -2.62
N ARG A 144 22.13 -12.46 -3.08
CA ARG A 144 22.85 -11.38 -3.76
C ARG A 144 23.81 -10.63 -2.85
N ILE A 145 23.45 -10.41 -1.59
CA ILE A 145 24.37 -9.84 -0.59
C ILE A 145 25.58 -10.76 -0.40
N ALA A 146 25.36 -12.07 -0.26
CA ALA A 146 26.44 -13.04 -0.10
C ALA A 146 27.36 -13.05 -1.32
N TYR A 147 26.78 -13.11 -2.53
CA TYR A 147 27.53 -13.06 -3.78
C TYR A 147 28.34 -11.77 -3.90
N ALA A 148 27.73 -10.62 -3.61
CA ALA A 148 28.40 -9.32 -3.67
C ALA A 148 29.60 -9.26 -2.72
N ASN A 149 29.47 -9.80 -1.51
CA ASN A 149 30.56 -9.85 -0.55
C ASN A 149 31.72 -10.76 -0.97
N GLU A 150 31.45 -11.81 -1.72
CA GLU A 150 32.47 -12.72 -2.22
C GLU A 150 33.19 -12.16 -3.46
N HIS A 151 32.45 -11.52 -4.37
CA HIS A 151 32.95 -11.15 -5.70
C HIS A 151 33.36 -9.68 -5.84
N PHE A 152 32.82 -8.78 -5.01
CA PHE A 152 33.03 -7.33 -5.13
C PHE A 152 33.67 -6.70 -3.90
N ALA A 153 34.27 -7.48 -2.99
CA ALA A 153 34.98 -6.91 -1.84
C ALA A 153 36.30 -6.24 -2.28
N ALA A 154 36.50 -4.98 -1.86
CA ALA A 154 37.65 -4.17 -2.24
C ALA A 154 38.13 -3.30 -1.07
N GLY A 155 38.63 -3.94 0.00
CA GLY A 155 38.97 -3.25 1.27
C GLY A 155 37.76 -2.79 2.10
N ILE A 156 36.59 -2.70 1.48
CA ILE A 156 35.26 -2.64 2.11
C ILE A 156 34.45 -3.89 1.76
N PRO A 157 33.46 -4.29 2.59
CA PRO A 157 32.54 -5.37 2.27
C PRO A 157 31.87 -5.15 0.91
N GLY A 158 31.78 -6.19 0.08
CA GLY A 158 31.31 -6.05 -1.30
C GLY A 158 29.89 -5.49 -1.43
N TRP A 159 29.00 -5.76 -0.47
CA TRP A 159 27.66 -5.14 -0.43
C TRP A 159 27.68 -3.61 -0.34
N LYS A 160 28.79 -3.00 0.11
CA LYS A 160 28.98 -1.53 0.17
C LYS A 160 29.57 -0.92 -1.09
N THR A 161 30.16 -1.73 -1.98
CA THR A 161 30.70 -1.23 -3.26
C THR A 161 29.57 -0.90 -4.22
N ASP A 162 29.85 -0.07 -5.23
CA ASP A 162 28.85 0.30 -6.23
C ASP A 162 28.43 -0.91 -7.09
N ARG A 163 29.39 -1.75 -7.50
CA ARG A 163 29.08 -3.03 -8.19
C ARG A 163 28.19 -3.93 -7.35
N GLY A 164 28.52 -4.09 -6.06
CA GLY A 164 27.71 -4.89 -5.14
C GLY A 164 26.33 -4.31 -4.91
N ARG A 165 26.20 -2.99 -4.80
CA ARG A 165 24.91 -2.30 -4.70
C ARG A 165 24.04 -2.57 -5.93
N ILE A 166 24.57 -2.35 -7.13
CA ILE A 166 23.83 -2.58 -8.40
C ILE A 166 23.43 -4.05 -8.51
N TYR A 167 24.32 -4.98 -8.18
CA TYR A 167 24.01 -6.41 -8.17
C TYR A 167 22.92 -6.79 -7.15
N ILE A 168 22.92 -6.21 -5.95
CA ILE A 168 21.87 -6.45 -4.94
C ILE A 168 20.52 -5.94 -5.45
N MET A 169 20.47 -4.70 -5.94
CA MET A 169 19.23 -4.05 -6.37
C MET A 169 18.63 -4.70 -7.62
N TYR A 170 19.45 -4.97 -8.64
CA TYR A 170 18.98 -5.34 -9.97
C TYR A 170 19.35 -6.77 -10.40
N GLY A 171 20.29 -7.41 -9.71
CA GLY A 171 20.79 -8.75 -10.07
C GLY A 171 21.95 -8.69 -11.08
N ALA A 172 22.27 -9.86 -11.64
CA ALA A 172 23.32 -10.00 -12.65
C ALA A 172 22.96 -9.22 -13.93
N ALA A 173 23.97 -8.57 -14.52
CA ALA A 173 23.83 -7.94 -15.84
C ALA A 173 23.61 -9.00 -16.93
N ASP A 174 22.95 -8.61 -18.02
CA ASP A 174 22.77 -9.46 -19.18
C ASP A 174 24.10 -9.68 -19.93
N GLU A 175 24.94 -8.65 -19.96
CA GLU A 175 26.26 -8.65 -20.59
C GLU A 175 27.23 -7.81 -19.75
N ILE A 176 28.45 -8.30 -19.58
CA ILE A 176 29.52 -7.59 -18.87
C ILE A 176 30.72 -7.51 -19.81
N GLU A 177 31.11 -6.30 -20.16
CA GLU A 177 32.37 -6.02 -20.82
C GLU A 177 33.40 -5.62 -19.77
N SER A 178 34.39 -6.48 -19.52
CA SER A 178 35.37 -6.29 -18.44
C SER A 178 36.77 -6.03 -18.98
N HIS A 179 37.40 -4.97 -18.48
CA HIS A 179 38.77 -4.55 -18.80
C HIS A 179 39.64 -4.51 -17.53
N PRO A 180 39.96 -5.67 -16.92
CA PRO A 180 40.45 -5.75 -15.54
C PRO A 180 41.89 -5.25 -15.33
N SER A 181 42.66 -5.08 -16.41
CA SER A 181 44.04 -4.55 -16.34
C SER A 181 44.15 -3.10 -16.84
N GLY A 182 43.05 -2.52 -17.32
CA GLY A 182 43.09 -1.32 -18.15
C GLY A 182 44.04 -1.50 -19.35
N GLY A 183 44.67 -0.40 -19.78
CA GLY A 183 45.69 -0.42 -20.82
C GLY A 183 45.24 0.24 -22.12
N THR A 184 45.85 -0.14 -23.24
CA THR A 184 45.57 0.48 -24.54
C THR A 184 44.13 0.25 -24.94
N TYR A 185 43.39 1.34 -25.13
CA TYR A 185 41.96 1.35 -25.46
C TYR A 185 41.71 2.24 -26.66
N ASP A 186 41.08 1.69 -27.68
CA ASP A 186 40.62 2.42 -28.85
C ASP A 186 39.22 2.97 -28.58
N ARG A 187 39.13 4.30 -28.40
CA ARG A 187 37.87 4.94 -28.08
C ARG A 187 36.89 4.82 -29.24
N PRO A 188 35.60 4.56 -28.96
CA PRO A 188 34.56 4.73 -29.97
C PRO A 188 34.48 6.20 -30.41
N MET A 189 33.88 6.44 -31.57
CA MET A 189 33.75 7.81 -32.10
C MET A 189 32.90 8.70 -31.18
N GLU A 190 31.95 8.13 -30.43
CA GLU A 190 31.17 8.88 -29.43
C GLU A 190 32.02 9.38 -28.26
N GLU A 191 33.14 8.70 -27.95
CA GLU A 191 34.14 9.13 -26.95
C GLU A 191 35.28 9.96 -27.58
N GLY A 192 35.08 10.45 -28.81
CA GLY A 192 36.03 11.28 -29.54
C GLY A 192 37.07 10.52 -30.36
N GLY A 193 37.05 9.18 -30.34
CA GLY A 193 37.94 8.34 -31.14
C GLY A 193 39.42 8.39 -30.72
N GLY A 194 40.25 7.66 -31.46
CA GLY A 194 41.69 7.54 -31.20
C GLY A 194 42.02 6.65 -30.00
N THR A 195 43.31 6.42 -29.76
CA THR A 195 43.78 5.47 -28.76
C THR A 195 44.22 6.18 -27.46
N THR A 196 43.95 5.58 -26.31
CA THR A 196 44.45 6.02 -25.00
C THR A 196 44.86 4.85 -24.11
N SER A 197 45.33 5.15 -22.90
CA SER A 197 45.42 4.18 -21.82
C SER A 197 44.28 4.39 -20.84
N THR A 198 43.61 3.32 -20.42
CA THR A 198 42.55 3.38 -19.39
C THR A 198 42.98 2.80 -18.06
N TYR A 199 42.30 3.22 -17.00
CA TYR A 199 42.20 2.46 -15.75
C TYR A 199 41.37 1.18 -15.97
N PRO A 200 41.43 0.18 -15.08
CA PRO A 200 40.49 -0.93 -15.15
C PRO A 200 39.05 -0.45 -15.06
N PHE A 201 38.18 -0.98 -15.92
CA PHE A 201 36.76 -0.62 -15.95
C PHE A 201 35.89 -1.80 -16.38
N GLU A 202 34.59 -1.72 -16.06
CA GLU A 202 33.59 -2.69 -16.50
C GLU A 202 32.32 -1.96 -16.96
N ASP A 203 31.78 -2.39 -18.09
CA ASP A 203 30.47 -1.94 -18.58
C ASP A 203 29.45 -3.07 -18.40
N TRP A 204 28.44 -2.80 -17.57
CA TRP A 204 27.36 -3.74 -17.29
C TRP A 204 26.12 -3.32 -18.07
N ARG A 205 25.68 -4.18 -18.98
CA ARG A 205 24.51 -3.94 -19.81
C ARG A 205 23.32 -4.74 -19.31
N TYR A 206 22.20 -4.03 -19.16
CA TYR A 206 20.89 -4.59 -18.86
C TYR A 206 19.93 -4.26 -20.00
N ARG A 207 19.33 -5.27 -20.62
CA ARG A 207 18.34 -5.08 -21.70
C ARG A 207 17.11 -4.35 -21.20
N TYR A 208 16.72 -4.59 -19.95
CA TYR A 208 15.63 -3.91 -19.29
C TYR A 208 15.83 -3.85 -17.77
N LEU A 209 15.72 -2.64 -17.23
CA LEU A 209 15.64 -2.41 -15.79
C LEU A 209 14.33 -1.69 -15.44
N GLU A 210 13.55 -2.34 -14.58
CA GLU A 210 12.29 -1.79 -14.09
C GLU A 210 12.52 -0.46 -13.34
N GLY A 211 11.73 0.57 -13.69
CA GLY A 211 11.89 1.92 -13.15
C GLY A 211 13.05 2.75 -13.75
N VAL A 212 13.93 2.15 -14.56
CA VAL A 212 15.07 2.84 -15.18
C VAL A 212 14.87 3.02 -16.69
N GLY A 213 14.73 1.93 -17.46
CA GLY A 213 14.61 1.99 -18.91
C GLY A 213 15.02 0.70 -19.64
N GLN A 214 15.12 0.80 -20.97
CA GLN A 214 15.64 -0.24 -21.87
C GLN A 214 17.11 0.06 -22.23
N GLU A 215 17.89 -0.99 -22.52
CA GLU A 215 19.31 -0.91 -22.91
C GLU A 215 20.14 0.01 -21.98
N VAL A 216 20.05 -0.28 -20.68
CA VAL A 216 20.76 0.46 -19.64
C VAL A 216 22.19 -0.04 -19.54
N ILE A 217 23.16 0.84 -19.76
CA ILE A 217 24.59 0.56 -19.57
C ILE A 217 25.08 1.31 -18.33
N ILE A 218 25.71 0.59 -17.43
CA ILE A 218 26.29 1.12 -16.19
C ILE A 218 27.79 0.90 -16.23
N GLU A 219 28.56 1.98 -16.25
CA GLU A 219 30.02 1.94 -16.27
C GLU A 219 30.58 2.03 -14.84
N PHE A 220 31.55 1.16 -14.55
CA PHE A 220 32.31 1.19 -13.31
C PHE A 220 33.80 1.29 -13.58
N VAL A 221 34.52 2.13 -12.83
CA VAL A 221 35.95 2.40 -13.04
C VAL A 221 36.72 2.23 -11.73
N ASP A 222 37.91 1.63 -11.80
CA ASP A 222 38.84 1.51 -10.67
C ASP A 222 40.04 2.47 -10.86
N THR A 223 39.84 3.74 -10.50
CA THR A 223 40.89 4.76 -10.64
C THR A 223 42.03 4.60 -9.63
N CYS A 224 41.80 3.92 -8.51
CA CYS A 224 42.81 3.65 -7.48
C CYS A 224 43.67 2.41 -7.79
N MET A 225 43.28 1.60 -8.78
CA MET A 225 43.83 0.26 -9.02
C MET A 225 43.79 -0.62 -7.77
N CYS A 226 42.74 -0.45 -6.95
CA CYS A 226 42.58 -1.13 -5.67
C CYS A 226 41.45 -2.16 -5.65
N GLY A 227 40.81 -2.38 -6.81
CA GLY A 227 39.70 -3.31 -7.00
C GLY A 227 38.34 -2.71 -6.64
N ASP A 228 38.28 -1.45 -6.20
CA ASP A 228 37.06 -0.73 -5.87
C ASP A 228 36.55 0.00 -7.11
N TYR A 229 35.73 -0.70 -7.89
CA TYR A 229 35.13 -0.15 -9.10
C TYR A 229 33.91 0.68 -8.69
N HIS A 230 34.05 2.00 -8.74
CA HIS A 230 32.94 2.92 -8.45
C HIS A 230 32.13 3.20 -9.72
N MET A 231 30.83 3.41 -9.55
CA MET A 231 29.94 3.72 -10.66
C MET A 231 30.16 5.16 -11.11
N THR A 232 30.33 5.38 -12.41
CA THR A 232 30.50 6.71 -12.97
C THR A 232 29.48 7.01 -14.08
N MET A 233 29.16 8.28 -14.23
CA MET A 233 28.42 8.81 -15.38
C MET A 233 29.32 9.57 -16.35
N ASP A 234 30.58 9.80 -15.97
CA ASP A 234 31.59 10.48 -16.78
C ASP A 234 32.53 9.45 -17.41
N ARG A 235 32.28 9.09 -18.67
CA ARG A 235 33.11 8.12 -19.41
C ARG A 235 34.56 8.56 -19.60
N SER A 236 34.86 9.84 -19.39
CA SER A 236 36.24 10.31 -19.46
C SER A 236 37.05 9.91 -18.22
N GLU A 237 36.40 9.46 -17.15
CA GLU A 237 37.07 9.07 -15.90
C GLU A 237 37.97 7.85 -16.07
N LYS A 238 37.61 6.91 -16.95
CA LYS A 238 38.47 5.76 -17.29
C LYS A 238 39.73 6.15 -18.04
N ASP A 239 39.84 7.34 -18.64
CA ASP A 239 41.01 7.79 -19.39
C ASP A 239 42.18 8.16 -18.47
N ALA A 240 43.12 7.23 -18.29
CA ALA A 240 44.28 7.42 -17.43
C ALA A 240 45.24 8.52 -17.93
N LEU A 241 45.16 8.86 -19.22
CA LEU A 241 45.98 9.93 -19.81
C LEU A 241 45.24 11.26 -19.86
N LEU A 242 44.01 11.39 -19.32
CA LEU A 242 43.18 12.58 -19.42
C LEU A 242 43.92 13.87 -19.01
N TYR A 243 44.72 13.83 -17.95
CA TYR A 243 45.47 14.99 -17.45
C TYR A 243 46.90 15.08 -17.98
N THR A 244 47.37 14.09 -18.75
CA THR A 244 48.72 14.09 -19.32
C THR A 244 48.77 14.96 -20.58
N PRO A 245 49.62 16.01 -20.62
CA PRO A 245 49.74 16.87 -21.80
C PRO A 245 50.14 16.07 -23.04
N ASN A 246 49.48 16.32 -24.17
CA ASN A 246 49.77 15.72 -25.48
C ASN A 246 49.73 14.18 -25.57
N ALA A 247 49.20 13.48 -24.56
CA ALA A 247 48.99 12.03 -24.57
C ALA A 247 47.48 11.71 -24.60
N GLY A 248 47.08 10.53 -25.10
CA GLY A 248 45.66 10.13 -25.16
C GLY A 248 44.79 11.11 -25.95
N LEU A 249 45.32 11.67 -27.04
CA LEU A 249 44.59 12.64 -27.88
C LEU A 249 43.40 11.98 -28.57
N THR A 250 42.28 12.70 -28.67
CA THR A 250 41.15 12.26 -29.51
C THR A 250 41.52 12.30 -30.98
N LEU A 251 40.74 11.65 -31.84
CA LEU A 251 41.02 11.66 -33.28
C LEU A 251 41.09 13.10 -33.84
N TYR A 252 40.18 13.97 -33.40
CA TYR A 252 40.14 15.39 -33.83
C TYR A 252 41.33 16.20 -33.31
N GLU A 253 41.79 15.94 -32.09
CA GLU A 253 42.99 16.56 -31.54
C GLU A 253 44.25 16.10 -32.29
N GLN A 254 44.33 14.82 -32.66
CA GLN A 254 45.42 14.29 -33.49
C GLN A 254 45.45 14.92 -34.88
N MET A 255 44.28 15.26 -35.44
CA MET A 255 44.15 15.96 -36.73
C MET A 255 44.33 17.49 -36.63
N GLY A 256 44.59 18.04 -35.44
CA GLY A 256 44.73 19.48 -35.22
C GLY A 256 43.42 20.27 -35.32
N MET A 257 42.27 19.60 -35.30
CA MET A 257 40.93 20.19 -35.38
C MET A 257 40.33 20.50 -34.00
N GLY A 258 41.07 20.22 -32.92
CA GLY A 258 40.71 20.51 -31.54
C GLY A 258 41.94 20.60 -30.64
N ASN A 259 41.77 21.06 -29.41
CA ASN A 259 42.84 21.13 -28.42
C ASN A 259 42.40 20.41 -27.14
N LYS A 260 43.23 19.53 -26.59
CA LYS A 260 42.95 18.83 -25.33
C LYS A 260 42.60 19.77 -24.17
N ALA A 261 43.17 20.97 -24.13
CA ALA A 261 42.82 21.97 -23.13
C ALA A 261 41.33 22.37 -23.15
N SER A 262 40.66 22.32 -24.31
CA SER A 262 39.25 22.70 -24.42
C SER A 262 38.30 21.70 -23.75
N ARG A 263 38.76 20.48 -23.46
CA ARG A 263 38.01 19.48 -22.68
C ARG A 263 37.67 19.95 -21.26
N PHE A 264 38.47 20.86 -20.71
CA PHE A 264 38.34 21.34 -19.33
C PHE A 264 37.66 22.70 -19.22
N THR A 265 37.44 23.38 -20.35
CA THR A 265 36.85 24.73 -20.39
C THR A 265 35.37 24.73 -20.76
N ASN A 266 34.91 23.70 -21.46
CA ASN A 266 33.50 23.53 -21.79
C ASN A 266 32.85 22.75 -20.65
N GLY A 267 32.07 23.42 -19.80
CA GLY A 267 31.49 22.88 -18.56
C GLY A 267 30.37 21.84 -18.73
N GLY A 268 30.56 20.85 -19.60
CA GLY A 268 29.70 19.68 -19.72
C GLY A 268 30.00 18.62 -18.65
N LEU A 269 29.15 17.60 -18.60
CA LEU A 269 29.28 16.49 -17.64
C LEU A 269 30.54 15.62 -17.90
N GLU A 270 30.94 15.47 -19.17
CA GLU A 270 32.05 14.61 -19.60
C GLU A 270 33.21 15.41 -20.23
N ARG A 271 34.42 14.84 -20.25
CA ARG A 271 35.63 15.47 -20.83
C ARG A 271 36.15 14.74 -22.08
N LEU A 272 35.24 14.40 -22.99
CA LEU A 272 35.53 13.60 -24.18
C LEU A 272 36.09 14.40 -25.38
N GLY A 273 36.11 15.74 -25.30
CA GLY A 273 36.62 16.62 -26.35
C GLY A 273 35.65 16.86 -27.50
N THR A 274 35.93 17.85 -28.33
CA THR A 274 35.06 18.24 -29.45
C THR A 274 35.23 17.26 -30.61
N GLY A 275 34.18 16.52 -30.92
CA GLY A 275 34.12 15.56 -32.03
C GLY A 275 32.90 15.75 -32.94
N PRO A 276 32.79 14.96 -34.02
CA PRO A 276 31.70 15.06 -34.99
C PRO A 276 30.31 14.73 -34.40
N MET A 277 30.30 13.98 -33.28
CA MET A 277 29.10 13.60 -32.54
C MET A 277 28.84 14.49 -31.30
N ALA A 278 29.61 15.57 -31.09
CA ALA A 278 29.52 16.36 -29.86
C ALA A 278 28.11 16.93 -29.59
N SER A 279 27.37 17.34 -30.63
CA SER A 279 26.01 17.85 -30.48
C SER A 279 25.00 16.77 -30.05
N SER A 280 25.15 15.54 -30.56
CA SER A 280 24.32 14.40 -30.14
C SER A 280 24.69 13.91 -28.73
N GLU A 281 25.97 13.97 -28.36
CA GLU A 281 26.42 13.57 -27.03
C GLU A 281 25.94 14.54 -25.95
N SER A 282 25.96 15.85 -26.22
CA SER A 282 25.37 16.84 -25.31
C SER A 282 23.86 16.66 -25.10
N ALA A 283 23.13 16.13 -26.08
CA ALA A 283 21.71 15.82 -25.89
C ALA A 283 21.49 14.63 -24.95
N LYS A 284 22.40 13.63 -24.98
CA LYS A 284 22.35 12.43 -24.12
C LYS A 284 22.81 12.69 -22.67
N GLU A 285 23.43 13.83 -22.38
CA GLU A 285 23.87 14.18 -21.02
C GLU A 285 22.69 14.19 -20.03
N PHE A 286 21.52 14.69 -20.46
CA PHE A 286 20.31 14.69 -19.63
C PHE A 286 19.77 13.27 -19.40
N ASP A 287 19.77 12.42 -20.43
CA ASP A 287 19.34 11.03 -20.32
C ASP A 287 20.22 10.25 -19.33
N ARG A 288 21.54 10.50 -19.33
CA ARG A 288 22.47 9.90 -18.35
C ARG A 288 22.25 10.41 -16.94
N LEU A 289 22.02 11.71 -16.76
CA LEU A 289 21.70 12.27 -15.45
C LEU A 289 20.39 11.69 -14.90
N GLU A 290 19.38 11.54 -15.75
CA GLU A 290 18.11 10.90 -15.39
C GLU A 290 18.31 9.43 -15.04
N GLN A 291 19.05 8.67 -15.87
CA GLN A 291 19.38 7.26 -15.62
C GLN A 291 20.13 7.11 -14.29
N PHE A 292 21.17 7.92 -14.06
CA PHE A 292 21.94 7.89 -12.83
C PHE A 292 21.08 8.24 -11.61
N ALA A 293 20.19 9.23 -11.72
CA ALA A 293 19.24 9.56 -10.66
C ALA A 293 18.28 8.40 -10.37
N LYS A 294 17.77 7.71 -11.41
CA LYS A 294 16.88 6.54 -11.26
C LYS A 294 17.60 5.35 -10.62
N LEU A 295 18.82 5.03 -11.06
CA LEU A 295 19.66 3.96 -10.46
C LEU A 295 19.98 4.23 -8.98
N ASN A 296 19.96 5.50 -8.58
CA ASN A 296 20.23 5.87 -7.20
C ASN A 296 19.00 5.81 -6.28
N ARG A 297 17.79 5.68 -6.81
CA ARG A 297 16.56 5.61 -6.02
C ARG A 297 16.30 4.17 -5.57
N PRO A 298 15.77 3.95 -4.36
CA PRO A 298 15.28 2.63 -3.96
C PRO A 298 14.26 2.13 -4.99
N PRO A 299 14.27 0.83 -5.36
CA PRO A 299 13.32 0.29 -6.32
C PRO A 299 11.89 0.52 -5.84
N GLU A 300 11.01 0.91 -6.76
CA GLU A 300 9.61 1.12 -6.43
C GLU A 300 8.98 -0.22 -6.02
N VAL A 301 8.35 -0.23 -4.86
CA VAL A 301 7.59 -1.39 -4.39
C VAL A 301 6.39 -1.54 -5.33
N LYS A 302 6.23 -2.70 -5.96
CA LYS A 302 5.13 -3.03 -6.88
C LYS A 302 3.72 -2.89 -6.29
N PHE A 303 3.61 -2.68 -4.97
CA PHE A 303 2.38 -2.74 -4.18
C PHE A 303 2.19 -1.54 -3.26
N LYS A 304 2.44 -0.32 -3.77
CA LYS A 304 2.79 0.83 -2.92
C LYS A 304 1.65 1.50 -2.13
N ASP A 305 0.37 1.37 -2.47
CA ASP A 305 -0.56 2.44 -2.03
C ASP A 305 -1.76 2.04 -1.16
N LEU A 306 -2.02 0.76 -0.91
CA LEU A 306 -3.26 0.36 -0.23
C LEU A 306 -3.11 -0.43 1.08
N GLU A 307 -1.89 -0.84 1.46
CA GLU A 307 -1.68 -1.52 2.74
C GLU A 307 -1.33 -0.56 3.90
N GLU A 308 -0.73 0.61 3.61
CA GLU A 308 -0.26 1.58 4.61
C GLU A 308 -1.40 2.27 5.40
N VAL A 309 -2.63 2.27 4.88
CA VAL A 309 -3.79 2.84 5.60
C VAL A 309 -4.39 1.85 6.61
N VAL A 310 -4.01 0.57 6.58
CA VAL A 310 -4.55 -0.43 7.51
C VAL A 310 -3.91 -0.33 8.91
N THR A 311 -2.77 0.36 9.04
CA THR A 311 -2.04 0.51 10.32
C THR A 311 -2.29 1.85 11.03
N HIS A 312 -2.67 2.91 10.30
CA HIS A 312 -2.95 4.23 10.89
C HIS A 312 -4.45 4.43 11.17
N LYS A 313 -4.83 4.24 12.44
CA LYS A 313 -6.20 4.29 12.99
C LYS A 313 -7.01 5.59 12.82
N ILE A 314 -6.57 6.60 12.06
CA ILE A 314 -7.31 7.89 11.97
C ILE A 314 -7.17 8.50 10.57
N SER A 315 -8.07 8.13 9.66
CA SER A 315 -8.38 8.97 8.48
C SER A 315 -9.32 10.10 8.91
N VAL A 316 -9.00 11.34 8.55
CA VAL A 316 -9.80 12.53 8.91
C VAL A 316 -10.96 12.74 7.94
N ASN A 317 -10.86 12.20 6.72
CA ASN A 317 -11.86 12.29 5.67
C ASN A 317 -12.45 10.90 5.40
N LEU A 318 -13.56 10.60 6.07
CA LEU A 318 -14.22 9.30 5.98
C LEU A 318 -15.00 9.18 4.66
N MET A 319 -14.71 8.13 3.88
CA MET A 319 -15.58 7.67 2.79
C MET A 319 -16.50 6.56 3.33
N PRO A 320 -17.78 6.82 3.61
CA PRO A 320 -18.67 5.77 4.06
C PRO A 320 -19.01 4.81 2.91
N PHE A 321 -18.95 3.51 3.18
CA PHE A 321 -19.41 2.48 2.26
C PHE A 321 -20.02 1.33 3.04
N ASP A 322 -20.93 0.61 2.37
CA ASP A 322 -21.62 -0.55 2.93
C ASP A 322 -21.03 -1.82 2.34
N VAL A 323 -20.97 -2.89 3.13
CA VAL A 323 -20.39 -4.18 2.71
C VAL A 323 -21.35 -5.31 3.05
N LEU A 324 -21.60 -6.18 2.07
CA LEU A 324 -22.30 -7.45 2.23
C LEU A 324 -21.38 -8.60 1.85
N THR A 325 -21.40 -9.66 2.65
CA THR A 325 -20.69 -10.90 2.38
C THR A 325 -21.68 -12.06 2.37
N ASP A 326 -21.65 -12.86 1.32
CA ASP A 326 -22.47 -14.06 1.16
C ASP A 326 -21.59 -15.31 1.08
N PHE A 327 -22.21 -16.50 1.15
CA PHE A 327 -21.50 -17.78 1.11
C PHE A 327 -22.18 -18.74 0.14
N VAL A 328 -21.40 -19.33 -0.76
CA VAL A 328 -21.84 -20.31 -1.75
C VAL A 328 -20.86 -21.47 -1.79
N LYS A 329 -21.33 -22.71 -1.70
CA LYS A 329 -20.48 -23.91 -1.76
C LYS A 329 -19.90 -24.04 -3.18
N VAL A 330 -18.60 -24.26 -3.29
CA VAL A 330 -17.95 -24.65 -4.56
C VAL A 330 -17.57 -26.12 -4.49
N THR A 331 -16.87 -26.50 -3.43
CA THR A 331 -16.52 -27.88 -3.08
C THR A 331 -16.81 -28.13 -1.59
N SER A 332 -16.54 -29.33 -1.07
CA SER A 332 -16.60 -29.60 0.37
C SER A 332 -15.66 -28.69 1.18
N ASP A 333 -14.49 -28.37 0.60
CA ASP A 333 -13.40 -27.70 1.31
C ASP A 333 -13.24 -26.24 0.90
N THR A 334 -14.02 -25.77 -0.09
CA THR A 334 -13.93 -24.40 -0.63
C THR A 334 -15.32 -23.77 -0.75
N VAL A 335 -15.44 -22.61 -0.12
CA VAL A 335 -16.62 -21.75 -0.14
C VAL A 335 -16.28 -20.49 -0.92
N LEU A 336 -17.09 -20.18 -1.92
CA LEU A 336 -17.04 -18.88 -2.57
C LEU A 336 -17.64 -17.85 -1.62
N VAL A 337 -16.88 -16.78 -1.37
CA VAL A 337 -17.33 -15.64 -0.57
C VAL A 337 -17.44 -14.41 -1.47
N PRO A 338 -18.63 -14.15 -2.03
CA PRO A 338 -18.92 -12.88 -2.70
C PRO A 338 -18.89 -11.74 -1.69
N ILE A 339 -18.08 -10.72 -1.98
CA ILE A 339 -17.97 -9.47 -1.24
C ILE A 339 -18.56 -8.38 -2.12
N THR A 340 -19.68 -7.80 -1.69
CA THR A 340 -20.35 -6.71 -2.38
C THR A 340 -20.13 -5.42 -1.61
N ILE A 341 -19.56 -4.41 -2.27
CA ILE A 341 -19.26 -3.11 -1.68
C ILE A 341 -20.12 -2.06 -2.37
N GLN A 342 -20.82 -1.25 -1.59
CA GLN A 342 -21.68 -0.19 -2.11
C GLN A 342 -21.16 1.18 -1.68
N LEU A 343 -20.88 2.01 -2.68
CA LEU A 343 -20.38 3.37 -2.55
C LEU A 343 -21.46 4.34 -3.01
N LYS A 344 -21.76 5.39 -2.23
CA LYS A 344 -22.66 6.44 -2.70
C LYS A 344 -21.88 7.37 -3.64
N ASN A 345 -22.46 7.69 -4.79
CA ASN A 345 -21.73 8.45 -5.81
C ASN A 345 -21.36 9.86 -5.32
N LYS A 346 -22.19 10.48 -4.48
CA LYS A 346 -21.87 11.76 -3.80
C LYS A 346 -20.58 11.74 -2.97
N ASP A 347 -20.13 10.57 -2.54
CA ASP A 347 -18.94 10.42 -1.71
C ASP A 347 -17.67 10.23 -2.56
N ILE A 348 -17.81 10.09 -3.88
CA ILE A 348 -16.74 9.95 -4.88
C ILE A 348 -16.47 11.29 -5.56
N THR A 349 -15.20 11.65 -5.72
CA THR A 349 -14.78 12.85 -6.45
C THR A 349 -14.72 12.57 -7.95
N PHE A 350 -15.56 13.25 -8.72
CA PHE A 350 -15.55 13.21 -10.18
C PHE A 350 -14.66 14.33 -10.73
N VAL A 351 -13.81 13.98 -11.69
CA VAL A 351 -12.97 14.94 -12.41
C VAL A 351 -13.24 14.85 -13.91
N ASN A 352 -13.27 16.00 -14.57
CA ASN A 352 -13.46 16.04 -16.01
C ASN A 352 -12.19 15.51 -16.71
N LYS A 353 -12.35 14.44 -17.48
CA LYS A 353 -11.30 13.84 -18.30
C LYS A 353 -11.90 13.49 -19.65
N ASP A 354 -11.36 14.07 -20.72
CA ASP A 354 -11.79 13.81 -22.10
C ASP A 354 -13.30 14.04 -22.35
N GLY A 355 -13.90 15.04 -21.70
CA GLY A 355 -15.32 15.39 -21.87
C GLY A 355 -16.31 14.53 -21.09
N VAL A 356 -15.83 13.61 -20.25
CA VAL A 356 -16.63 12.84 -19.28
C VAL A 356 -16.15 13.09 -17.86
N GLU A 357 -17.08 13.07 -16.92
CA GLU A 357 -16.79 13.15 -15.49
C GLU A 357 -16.43 11.74 -15.00
N ARG A 358 -15.16 11.53 -14.63
CA ARG A 358 -14.63 10.24 -14.21
C ARG A 358 -14.39 10.23 -12.70
N GLY A 359 -15.10 9.34 -12.01
CA GLY A 359 -14.86 9.01 -10.61
C GLY A 359 -14.01 7.74 -10.51
N THR A 360 -12.96 7.76 -9.69
CA THR A 360 -12.05 6.61 -9.53
C THR A 360 -11.89 6.27 -8.05
N VAL A 361 -12.15 5.02 -7.69
CA VAL A 361 -12.00 4.51 -6.32
C VAL A 361 -11.13 3.27 -6.34
N ASN A 362 -10.06 3.27 -5.55
CA ASN A 362 -9.25 2.08 -5.30
C ASN A 362 -9.81 1.32 -4.11
N ILE A 363 -10.07 0.03 -4.29
CA ILE A 363 -10.58 -0.86 -3.26
C ILE A 363 -9.52 -1.89 -2.94
N PHE A 364 -9.15 -1.98 -1.66
CA PHE A 364 -8.31 -3.02 -1.13
C PHE A 364 -9.07 -3.85 -0.11
N GLY A 365 -8.98 -5.16 -0.22
CA GLY A 365 -9.53 -6.09 0.75
C GLY A 365 -8.46 -7.01 1.27
N ARG A 366 -8.46 -7.24 2.58
CA ARG A 366 -7.59 -8.18 3.27
C ARG A 366 -8.43 -9.11 4.12
N LEU A 367 -8.28 -10.41 3.89
CA LEU A 367 -8.83 -11.46 4.72
C LEU A 367 -7.71 -12.06 5.55
N THR A 368 -7.82 -11.98 6.86
CA THR A 368 -6.90 -12.61 7.80
C THR A 368 -7.63 -13.67 8.60
N THR A 369 -6.96 -14.74 8.95
CA THR A 369 -7.42 -15.69 9.97
C THR A 369 -7.41 -15.01 11.35
N ILE A 370 -8.09 -15.59 12.34
CA ILE A 370 -8.04 -15.07 13.73
C ILE A 370 -6.61 -15.02 14.28
N SER A 371 -5.72 -15.91 13.83
CA SER A 371 -4.31 -15.91 14.25
C SER A 371 -3.46 -14.84 13.58
N GLY A 372 -4.06 -13.98 12.74
CA GLY A 372 -3.36 -12.90 12.05
C GLY A 372 -2.74 -13.30 10.70
N ARG A 373 -2.74 -14.60 10.33
CA ARG A 373 -2.25 -15.04 9.02
C ARG A 373 -3.16 -14.52 7.92
N VAL A 374 -2.59 -13.83 6.92
CA VAL A 374 -3.32 -13.40 5.72
C VAL A 374 -3.74 -14.63 4.91
N ALA A 375 -5.04 -14.75 4.66
CA ALA A 375 -5.62 -15.81 3.87
C ALA A 375 -5.73 -15.41 2.39
N GLN A 376 -6.14 -14.16 2.13
CA GLN A 376 -6.21 -13.60 0.79
C GLN A 376 -6.24 -12.07 0.84
N THR A 377 -5.65 -11.42 -0.15
CA THR A 377 -5.80 -9.99 -0.42
C THR A 377 -6.34 -9.78 -1.83
N PHE A 378 -6.97 -8.63 -2.07
CA PHE A 378 -7.33 -8.18 -3.39
C PHE A 378 -7.25 -6.67 -3.48
N GLU A 379 -6.89 -6.18 -4.67
CA GLU A 379 -6.84 -4.77 -4.99
C GLU A 379 -7.47 -4.58 -6.36
N ASP A 380 -8.44 -3.68 -6.46
CA ASP A 380 -9.15 -3.40 -7.69
C ASP A 380 -9.47 -1.90 -7.78
N THR A 381 -9.22 -1.31 -8.96
CA THR A 381 -9.58 0.08 -9.26
C THR A 381 -10.94 0.12 -9.95
N VAL A 382 -11.91 0.75 -9.31
CA VAL A 382 -13.27 0.94 -9.83
C VAL A 382 -13.38 2.33 -10.45
N GLN A 383 -13.72 2.38 -11.73
CA GLN A 383 -13.94 3.63 -12.46
C GLN A 383 -15.40 3.78 -12.87
N ARG A 384 -15.91 5.00 -12.76
CA ARG A 384 -17.26 5.36 -13.20
C ARG A 384 -17.20 6.62 -14.06
N ASP A 385 -17.51 6.45 -15.33
CA ASP A 385 -17.62 7.55 -16.29
C ASP A 385 -19.08 7.99 -16.38
N VAL A 386 -19.32 9.30 -16.20
CA VAL A 386 -20.63 9.93 -16.23
C VAL A 386 -20.58 11.13 -17.18
N PRO A 387 -21.52 11.25 -18.14
CA PRO A 387 -21.66 12.47 -18.92
C PRO A 387 -21.99 13.66 -18.02
N PRO A 388 -21.41 14.86 -18.25
CA PRO A 388 -21.62 16.02 -17.37
C PRO A 388 -23.10 16.38 -17.14
N GLU A 389 -23.95 16.19 -18.15
CA GLU A 389 -25.40 16.45 -18.08
C GLU A 389 -26.14 15.55 -17.08
N LEU A 390 -25.63 14.34 -16.86
CA LEU A 390 -26.23 13.34 -15.97
C LEU A 390 -25.61 13.34 -14.57
N LEU A 391 -24.51 14.06 -14.35
CA LEU A 391 -23.79 14.06 -13.09
C LEU A 391 -24.69 14.42 -11.89
N PRO A 392 -25.55 15.45 -11.93
CA PRO A 392 -26.41 15.78 -10.78
C PRO A 392 -27.34 14.63 -10.39
N LYS A 393 -27.88 13.92 -11.38
CA LYS A 393 -28.77 12.78 -11.17
C LYS A 393 -28.02 11.53 -10.70
N GLU A 394 -26.86 11.25 -11.28
CA GLU A 394 -26.03 10.10 -10.91
C GLU A 394 -25.39 10.26 -9.53
N THR A 395 -25.18 11.48 -9.06
CA THR A 395 -24.65 11.77 -7.71
C THR A 395 -25.58 11.27 -6.60
N GLU A 396 -26.89 11.21 -6.86
CA GLU A 396 -27.89 10.66 -5.92
C GLU A 396 -27.91 9.13 -5.88
N ASN A 397 -27.33 8.47 -6.88
CA ASN A 397 -27.27 7.02 -6.99
C ASN A 397 -26.09 6.44 -6.18
N ALA A 398 -26.05 5.11 -6.09
CA ALA A 398 -24.94 4.36 -5.54
C ALA A 398 -24.33 3.44 -6.60
N SER A 399 -23.02 3.29 -6.56
CA SER A 399 -22.26 2.31 -7.34
C SER A 399 -22.00 1.07 -6.50
N VAL A 400 -22.06 -0.10 -7.14
CA VAL A 400 -21.86 -1.39 -6.47
C VAL A 400 -20.67 -2.10 -7.12
N TYR A 401 -19.69 -2.44 -6.30
CA TYR A 401 -18.54 -3.25 -6.64
C TYR A 401 -18.71 -4.67 -6.09
N TRP A 402 -18.13 -5.65 -6.76
CA TRP A 402 -18.23 -7.06 -6.39
C TRP A 402 -16.94 -7.80 -6.67
N LYS A 403 -16.51 -8.60 -5.69
CA LYS A 403 -15.38 -9.52 -5.79
C LYS A 403 -15.76 -10.84 -5.14
N ALA A 404 -15.52 -11.96 -5.82
CA ALA A 404 -15.64 -13.27 -5.19
C ALA A 404 -14.28 -13.84 -4.82
N VAL A 405 -14.19 -14.34 -3.60
CA VAL A 405 -12.97 -14.82 -2.96
C VAL A 405 -13.20 -16.26 -2.52
N PRO A 406 -12.47 -17.27 -3.05
CA PRO A 406 -12.59 -18.64 -2.59
C PRO A 406 -11.85 -18.82 -1.26
N LEU A 407 -12.55 -19.27 -0.22
CA LEU A 407 -11.99 -19.49 1.11
C LEU A 407 -12.31 -20.89 1.62
N ARG A 408 -11.46 -21.42 2.50
CA ARG A 408 -11.79 -22.63 3.27
C ARG A 408 -12.78 -22.28 4.41
N PRO A 409 -13.56 -23.26 4.88
CA PRO A 409 -14.35 -23.09 6.11
C PRO A 409 -13.48 -22.65 7.28
N GLY A 410 -13.96 -21.69 8.07
CA GLY A 410 -13.16 -21.12 9.16
C GLY A 410 -13.57 -19.71 9.57
N ARG A 411 -12.81 -19.16 10.52
CA ARG A 411 -13.01 -17.80 11.01
C ARG A 411 -11.96 -16.86 10.45
N TYR A 412 -12.45 -15.77 9.88
CA TYR A 412 -11.65 -14.75 9.25
C TYR A 412 -12.04 -13.36 9.77
N ILE A 413 -11.20 -12.39 9.49
CA ILE A 413 -11.43 -10.98 9.66
C ILE A 413 -11.26 -10.38 8.27
N LEU A 414 -12.35 -9.80 7.77
CA LEU A 414 -12.34 -9.06 6.51
C LEU A 414 -12.15 -7.58 6.82
N GLU A 415 -11.07 -7.03 6.29
CA GLU A 415 -10.72 -5.63 6.32
C GLU A 415 -10.81 -5.09 4.89
N ILE A 416 -11.53 -3.99 4.70
CA ILE A 416 -11.70 -3.34 3.41
C ILE A 416 -11.31 -1.88 3.56
N VAL A 417 -10.57 -1.38 2.59
CA VAL A 417 -10.20 0.02 2.44
C VAL A 417 -10.70 0.48 1.08
N ALA A 418 -11.42 1.60 1.06
CA ALA A 418 -11.81 2.27 -0.18
C ALA A 418 -11.23 3.68 -0.18
N LYS A 419 -10.44 4.02 -1.20
CA LYS A 419 -9.77 5.31 -1.35
C LYS A 419 -10.27 5.99 -2.62
N ASP A 420 -10.79 7.20 -2.46
CA ASP A 420 -11.00 8.11 -3.59
C ASP A 420 -9.65 8.46 -4.19
N VAL A 421 -9.44 8.21 -5.48
CA VAL A 421 -8.15 8.53 -6.13
C VAL A 421 -8.10 10.00 -6.54
N ASN A 422 -9.26 10.58 -6.85
CA ASN A 422 -9.36 11.96 -7.31
C ASN A 422 -9.49 12.95 -6.13
N GLY A 423 -9.70 12.45 -4.91
CA GLY A 423 -9.83 13.24 -3.69
C GLY A 423 -9.05 12.63 -2.52
N ASP A 424 -9.20 13.20 -1.33
CA ASP A 424 -8.47 12.77 -0.13
C ASP A 424 -9.30 11.88 0.81
N ARG A 425 -10.41 11.31 0.32
CA ARG A 425 -11.34 10.53 1.15
C ARG A 425 -10.93 9.07 1.21
N VAL A 426 -10.89 8.52 2.42
CA VAL A 426 -10.62 7.10 2.64
C VAL A 426 -11.61 6.54 3.64
N GLY A 427 -12.19 5.40 3.30
CA GLY A 427 -13.03 4.60 4.17
C GLY A 427 -12.32 3.33 4.58
N THR A 428 -12.56 2.88 5.81
CA THR A 428 -12.14 1.56 6.27
C THR A 428 -13.34 0.84 6.85
N TRP A 429 -13.40 -0.46 6.63
CA TRP A 429 -14.44 -1.33 7.16
C TRP A 429 -13.82 -2.63 7.64
N ARG A 430 -14.23 -3.11 8.81
CA ARG A 430 -13.67 -4.31 9.42
C ARG A 430 -14.77 -5.14 10.08
N LYS A 431 -14.83 -6.42 9.75
CA LYS A 431 -15.78 -7.35 10.38
C LYS A 431 -15.22 -8.77 10.46
N GLY A 432 -15.57 -9.47 11.53
CA GLY A 432 -15.36 -10.91 11.62
C GLY A 432 -16.29 -11.66 10.67
N LEU A 433 -15.74 -12.63 9.94
CA LEU A 433 -16.43 -13.49 8.99
C LEU A 433 -16.33 -14.94 9.47
N GLN A 434 -17.47 -15.62 9.58
CA GLN A 434 -17.53 -17.06 9.82
C GLN A 434 -17.91 -17.74 8.51
N VAL A 435 -16.92 -18.30 7.82
CA VAL A 435 -17.15 -19.10 6.61
C VAL A 435 -17.72 -20.45 7.05
N PRO A 436 -18.91 -20.85 6.57
CA PRO A 436 -19.55 -22.10 6.97
C PRO A 436 -18.83 -23.30 6.38
N GLU A 437 -18.96 -24.45 7.05
CA GLU A 437 -18.53 -25.75 6.54
C GLU A 437 -19.73 -26.46 5.89
N TYR A 438 -19.54 -27.01 4.70
CA TYR A 438 -20.58 -27.72 3.96
C TYR A 438 -20.32 -29.22 3.95
N ASN A 439 -20.94 -29.94 4.89
CA ASN A 439 -20.83 -31.39 5.01
C ASN A 439 -21.72 -32.08 3.98
N ASP A 440 -21.33 -33.22 3.45
CA ASP A 440 -22.11 -33.91 2.40
C ASP A 440 -23.30 -34.72 2.98
N ASP A 441 -23.35 -34.95 4.29
CA ASP A 441 -24.39 -35.78 4.95
C ASP A 441 -25.60 -34.98 5.49
N GLN A 442 -25.55 -33.65 5.45
CA GLN A 442 -26.57 -32.78 6.03
C GLN A 442 -27.17 -31.85 4.98
N LEU A 443 -28.49 -31.70 5.00
CA LEU A 443 -29.22 -30.71 4.22
C LEU A 443 -28.77 -29.32 4.66
N GLN A 444 -28.18 -28.57 3.73
CA GLN A 444 -27.61 -27.25 4.00
C GLN A 444 -27.98 -26.26 2.88
N THR A 445 -27.81 -24.97 3.14
CA THR A 445 -28.11 -23.91 2.16
C THR A 445 -26.96 -22.91 2.05
N SER A 446 -26.87 -22.26 0.89
CA SER A 446 -26.08 -21.03 0.73
C SER A 446 -26.67 -19.91 1.58
N SER A 447 -26.00 -18.76 1.58
CA SER A 447 -26.65 -17.50 1.95
C SER A 447 -27.92 -17.27 1.13
N LEU A 448 -28.95 -16.73 1.78
CA LEU A 448 -30.15 -16.24 1.13
C LEU A 448 -29.91 -14.82 0.62
N VAL A 449 -29.70 -14.69 -0.69
CA VAL A 449 -29.36 -13.43 -1.33
C VAL A 449 -30.62 -12.71 -1.80
N LEU A 450 -30.82 -11.49 -1.31
CA LEU A 450 -31.82 -10.56 -1.83
C LEU A 450 -31.18 -9.66 -2.88
N ALA A 451 -31.76 -9.60 -4.07
CA ALA A 451 -31.18 -8.92 -5.21
C ALA A 451 -32.16 -7.94 -5.87
N ASP A 452 -31.64 -6.81 -6.34
CA ASP A 452 -32.43 -5.84 -7.11
C ASP A 452 -32.49 -6.20 -8.61
N LEU A 453 -31.48 -6.89 -9.10
CA LEU A 453 -31.41 -7.40 -10.47
C LEU A 453 -31.05 -8.90 -10.47
N MET A 454 -31.84 -9.69 -11.19
CA MET A 454 -31.59 -11.11 -11.39
C MET A 454 -32.00 -11.57 -12.79
N HIS A 455 -31.11 -12.24 -13.51
CA HIS A 455 -31.38 -12.84 -14.83
C HIS A 455 -30.40 -13.96 -15.14
N VAL A 456 -30.78 -14.88 -16.04
CA VAL A 456 -29.91 -15.97 -16.49
C VAL A 456 -28.83 -15.41 -17.41
N VAL A 457 -27.57 -15.82 -17.23
CA VAL A 457 -26.47 -15.42 -18.11
C VAL A 457 -26.30 -16.39 -19.27
N PRO A 458 -25.82 -15.92 -20.44
CA PRO A 458 -25.45 -16.81 -21.55
C PRO A 458 -24.40 -17.85 -21.11
N SER A 459 -24.44 -19.05 -21.68
CA SER A 459 -23.56 -20.18 -21.31
C SER A 459 -22.07 -19.83 -21.38
N ARG A 460 -21.67 -18.92 -22.27
CA ARG A 460 -20.29 -18.44 -22.44
C ARG A 460 -19.75 -17.57 -21.30
N THR A 461 -20.62 -17.05 -20.43
CA THR A 461 -20.29 -16.15 -19.31
C THR A 461 -20.54 -16.82 -17.95
N VAL A 462 -20.86 -18.11 -17.93
CA VAL A 462 -21.05 -18.89 -16.71
C VAL A 462 -19.72 -18.99 -15.97
N GLY A 463 -19.70 -18.56 -14.71
CA GLY A 463 -18.49 -18.55 -13.88
C GLY A 463 -17.48 -17.44 -14.19
N THR A 464 -17.71 -16.61 -15.21
CA THR A 464 -16.83 -15.49 -15.58
C THR A 464 -17.63 -14.20 -15.62
N GLY A 465 -17.47 -13.35 -14.61
CA GLY A 465 -18.07 -12.01 -14.58
C GLY A 465 -18.47 -11.57 -13.19
N ASN A 466 -18.56 -10.25 -13.00
CA ASN A 466 -19.03 -9.66 -11.76
C ASN A 466 -20.49 -10.04 -11.54
N PHE A 467 -20.85 -10.37 -10.29
CA PHE A 467 -22.22 -10.74 -9.89
C PHE A 467 -22.76 -12.03 -10.51
N VAL A 468 -21.91 -12.93 -11.01
CA VAL A 468 -22.36 -14.21 -11.58
C VAL A 468 -22.24 -15.32 -10.53
N LEU A 469 -23.37 -15.91 -10.14
CA LEU A 469 -23.46 -17.07 -9.26
C LEU A 469 -24.04 -18.26 -10.05
N GLY A 470 -23.17 -19.20 -10.41
CA GLY A 470 -23.52 -20.30 -11.31
C GLY A 470 -23.93 -19.78 -12.69
N ASP A 471 -25.17 -20.06 -13.09
CA ASP A 471 -25.78 -19.66 -14.36
C ASP A 471 -26.57 -18.33 -14.29
N THR A 472 -26.53 -17.64 -13.15
CA THR A 472 -27.42 -16.51 -12.87
C THR A 472 -26.62 -15.28 -12.49
N PHE A 473 -26.93 -14.15 -13.13
CA PHE A 473 -26.49 -12.84 -12.67
C PHE A 473 -27.38 -12.43 -11.50
N VAL A 474 -26.76 -12.11 -10.37
CA VAL A 474 -27.44 -11.73 -9.12
C VAL A 474 -26.73 -10.52 -8.55
N ARG A 475 -27.36 -9.34 -8.60
CA ARG A 475 -26.83 -8.12 -7.96
C ARG A 475 -27.46 -7.96 -6.56
N PRO A 476 -26.72 -8.25 -5.48
CA PRO A 476 -27.28 -8.18 -4.13
C PRO A 476 -27.64 -6.76 -3.74
N ARG A 477 -28.70 -6.60 -2.96
CA ARG A 477 -29.04 -5.34 -2.32
C ARG A 477 -28.32 -5.24 -0.99
N VAL A 478 -27.33 -4.35 -0.90
CA VAL A 478 -26.50 -4.20 0.29
C VAL A 478 -27.29 -3.47 1.39
N PRO A 479 -27.43 -4.05 2.60
CA PRO A 479 -28.02 -3.38 3.76
C PRO A 479 -27.10 -2.24 4.23
N ALA A 480 -27.68 -1.22 4.84
CA ALA A 480 -26.90 -0.10 5.33
C ALA A 480 -26.07 -0.49 6.57
N ALA A 481 -24.88 0.09 6.71
CA ALA A 481 -23.97 -0.17 7.81
C ALA A 481 -24.53 0.23 9.19
N ASP A 482 -25.60 1.02 9.24
CA ASP A 482 -26.31 1.42 10.47
C ASP A 482 -27.20 0.29 11.05
N GLY A 483 -27.16 -0.91 10.47
CA GLY A 483 -27.91 -2.07 10.92
C GLY A 483 -29.34 -2.13 10.36
N LYS A 484 -29.72 -1.20 9.47
CA LYS A 484 -30.98 -1.31 8.75
C LYS A 484 -30.92 -2.41 7.70
N PRO A 485 -32.02 -3.16 7.50
CA PRO A 485 -32.06 -4.19 6.49
C PRO A 485 -32.04 -3.58 5.08
N ALA A 486 -31.83 -4.42 4.07
CA ALA A 486 -31.91 -3.99 2.67
C ALA A 486 -33.29 -3.39 2.37
N SER A 487 -33.32 -2.19 1.79
CA SER A 487 -34.56 -1.52 1.40
C SER A 487 -34.82 -1.66 -0.10
N PHE A 488 -36.09 -1.81 -0.44
CA PHE A 488 -36.59 -1.89 -1.80
C PHE A 488 -37.69 -0.86 -1.99
N LYS A 489 -37.62 -0.10 -3.09
CA LYS A 489 -38.71 0.79 -3.48
C LYS A 489 -39.87 -0.04 -4.02
N ARG A 490 -41.11 0.43 -3.87
CA ARG A 490 -42.31 -0.30 -4.36
C ARG A 490 -42.32 -0.58 -5.87
N ASP A 491 -41.60 0.19 -6.67
CA ASP A 491 -41.46 -0.01 -8.12
C ASP A 491 -40.33 -1.00 -8.50
N GLN A 492 -39.55 -1.46 -7.52
CA GLN A 492 -38.45 -2.41 -7.72
C GLN A 492 -38.91 -3.85 -7.59
N LYS A 493 -38.19 -4.75 -8.27
CA LYS A 493 -38.37 -6.20 -8.13
C LYS A 493 -37.54 -6.69 -6.94
N LEU A 494 -38.15 -7.51 -6.10
CA LEU A 494 -37.47 -8.24 -5.04
C LEU A 494 -37.08 -9.62 -5.59
N ASN A 495 -35.82 -9.79 -5.95
CA ASN A 495 -35.31 -11.07 -6.43
C ASN A 495 -34.65 -11.86 -5.29
N LEU A 496 -34.79 -13.17 -5.37
CA LEU A 496 -34.35 -14.13 -4.37
C LEU A 496 -33.48 -15.18 -5.05
N TRP A 497 -32.29 -15.40 -4.51
CA TRP A 497 -31.39 -16.44 -4.96
C TRP A 497 -30.84 -17.21 -3.75
N MET A 498 -30.89 -18.54 -3.80
CA MET A 498 -30.32 -19.42 -2.79
C MET A 498 -30.06 -20.80 -3.39
N GLN A 499 -29.02 -21.50 -2.93
CA GLN A 499 -28.78 -22.89 -3.26
C GLN A 499 -29.03 -23.79 -2.05
N VAL A 500 -29.59 -24.95 -2.32
CA VAL A 500 -29.81 -26.04 -1.36
C VAL A 500 -28.91 -27.19 -1.78
N TYR A 501 -28.19 -27.77 -0.83
CA TYR A 501 -27.22 -28.84 -1.03
C TYR A 501 -27.63 -30.10 -0.29
N ASN A 502 -27.15 -31.24 -0.80
CA ASN A 502 -27.29 -32.57 -0.20
C ASN A 502 -28.76 -32.98 -0.03
N LEU A 503 -29.59 -32.68 -1.03
CA LEU A 503 -30.93 -33.23 -1.11
C LEU A 503 -30.84 -34.75 -1.25
N GLY A 504 -31.59 -35.46 -0.42
CA GLY A 504 -31.73 -36.90 -0.52
C GLY A 504 -32.30 -37.27 -1.89
N VAL A 505 -31.68 -38.23 -2.57
CA VAL A 505 -32.09 -38.71 -3.88
C VAL A 505 -32.69 -40.11 -3.74
N ASP A 506 -33.86 -40.35 -4.31
CA ASP A 506 -34.51 -41.66 -4.25
C ASP A 506 -33.77 -42.65 -5.15
N GLN A 507 -33.40 -43.82 -4.59
CA GLN A 507 -32.56 -44.81 -5.29
C GLN A 507 -33.20 -45.40 -6.56
N LYS A 508 -34.53 -45.34 -6.71
CA LYS A 508 -35.22 -45.89 -7.89
C LYS A 508 -35.36 -44.83 -8.97
N THR A 509 -35.80 -43.64 -8.59
CA THR A 509 -36.11 -42.55 -9.51
C THR A 509 -34.91 -41.66 -9.83
N HIS A 510 -33.85 -41.73 -9.01
CA HIS A 510 -32.67 -40.88 -9.07
C HIS A 510 -33.03 -39.38 -9.01
N LYS A 511 -34.14 -39.04 -8.34
CA LYS A 511 -34.64 -37.68 -8.19
C LYS A 511 -34.81 -37.30 -6.71
N PRO A 512 -34.58 -36.04 -6.35
CA PRO A 512 -34.86 -35.53 -5.01
C PRO A 512 -36.36 -35.29 -4.81
N SER A 513 -36.82 -35.40 -3.56
CA SER A 513 -38.21 -35.08 -3.17
C SER A 513 -38.19 -34.08 -2.02
N ALA A 514 -38.34 -32.79 -2.34
CA ALA A 514 -38.38 -31.74 -1.34
C ALA A 514 -39.50 -30.73 -1.61
N THR A 515 -39.99 -30.12 -0.54
CA THR A 515 -40.96 -29.02 -0.58
C THR A 515 -40.31 -27.74 -0.06
N VAL A 516 -40.49 -26.65 -0.80
CA VAL A 516 -39.94 -25.33 -0.49
C VAL A 516 -41.10 -24.39 -0.21
N GLU A 517 -41.18 -23.87 1.01
CA GLU A 517 -42.19 -22.89 1.43
C GLU A 517 -41.55 -21.51 1.57
N TYR A 518 -42.08 -20.53 0.85
CA TYR A 518 -41.67 -19.13 0.93
C TYR A 518 -42.72 -18.36 1.74
N ASN A 519 -42.28 -17.79 2.86
CA ASN A 519 -43.11 -17.04 3.79
C ASN A 519 -42.58 -15.62 3.93
N VAL A 520 -43.36 -14.62 3.51
CA VAL A 520 -43.08 -13.20 3.80
C VAL A 520 -44.03 -12.73 4.89
N VAL A 521 -43.48 -12.35 6.03
CA VAL A 521 -44.22 -11.94 7.22
C VAL A 521 -43.94 -10.47 7.50
N ASN A 522 -44.98 -9.68 7.71
CA ASN A 522 -44.82 -8.30 8.18
C ASN A 522 -44.38 -8.31 9.65
N THR A 523 -43.23 -7.72 9.98
CA THR A 523 -42.64 -7.86 11.32
C THR A 523 -43.37 -7.06 12.40
N ALA A 524 -44.14 -6.03 12.02
CA ALA A 524 -44.92 -5.24 12.97
C ALA A 524 -46.21 -5.96 13.38
N THR A 525 -46.84 -6.68 12.46
CA THR A 525 -48.12 -7.37 12.69
C THR A 525 -47.98 -8.87 12.92
N ASN A 526 -46.82 -9.44 12.62
CA ASN A 526 -46.56 -10.89 12.56
C ASN A 526 -47.54 -11.65 11.66
N LYS A 527 -48.15 -10.98 10.66
CA LYS A 527 -49.06 -11.60 9.70
C LYS A 527 -48.32 -12.00 8.42
N PRO A 528 -48.54 -13.22 7.88
CA PRO A 528 -48.03 -13.58 6.57
C PRO A 528 -48.75 -12.76 5.49
N VAL A 529 -47.97 -12.21 4.57
CA VAL A 529 -48.46 -11.39 3.45
C VAL A 529 -48.28 -12.13 2.13
N ILE A 530 -47.22 -12.94 2.01
CA ILE A 530 -47.01 -13.84 0.88
C ILE A 530 -46.72 -15.23 1.44
N HIS A 531 -47.43 -16.23 0.91
CA HIS A 531 -47.18 -17.64 1.15
C HIS A 531 -47.20 -18.37 -0.19
N ALA A 532 -46.10 -19.05 -0.53
CA ALA A 532 -46.00 -19.86 -1.73
C ALA A 532 -45.30 -21.18 -1.39
N VAL A 533 -45.75 -22.26 -2.01
CA VAL A 533 -45.16 -23.60 -1.83
C VAL A 533 -44.82 -24.15 -3.20
N GLU A 534 -43.59 -24.63 -3.35
CA GLU A 534 -43.09 -25.28 -4.56
C GLU A 534 -42.56 -26.67 -4.23
N SER A 535 -42.68 -27.61 -5.16
CA SER A 535 -42.16 -28.99 -5.02
C SER A 535 -41.08 -29.24 -6.06
N THR A 536 -40.05 -30.03 -5.72
CA THR A 536 -39.01 -30.45 -6.68
C THR A 536 -39.59 -31.15 -7.90
N ASP A 537 -40.76 -31.79 -7.78
CA ASP A 537 -41.50 -32.41 -8.90
C ASP A 537 -41.80 -31.44 -10.05
N GLN A 538 -41.93 -30.14 -9.74
CA GLN A 538 -42.25 -29.09 -10.70
C GLN A 538 -41.01 -28.33 -11.19
N MET A 539 -39.82 -28.62 -10.65
CA MET A 539 -38.58 -27.85 -10.87
C MET A 539 -37.64 -28.46 -11.93
N GLY A 540 -38.05 -29.52 -12.62
CA GLY A 540 -37.26 -30.16 -13.69
C GLY A 540 -36.26 -31.20 -13.17
N ASN A 541 -35.14 -31.37 -13.89
CA ASN A 541 -34.12 -32.37 -13.54
C ASN A 541 -33.15 -31.78 -12.52
N VAL A 542 -33.51 -31.93 -11.24
CA VAL A 542 -32.73 -31.47 -10.09
C VAL A 542 -31.91 -32.64 -9.56
N GLY A 543 -30.62 -32.43 -9.28
CA GLY A 543 -29.74 -33.43 -8.67
C GLY A 543 -29.84 -33.39 -7.14
N ASP A 544 -28.72 -33.67 -6.48
CA ASP A 544 -28.49 -33.43 -5.05
C ASP A 544 -28.38 -31.94 -4.69
N GLN A 545 -28.19 -31.07 -5.69
CA GLN A 545 -28.17 -29.61 -5.57
C GLN A 545 -29.35 -28.96 -6.30
N LEU A 546 -30.00 -28.00 -5.62
CA LEU A 546 -31.13 -27.21 -6.14
C LEU A 546 -30.84 -25.72 -6.03
N THR A 547 -31.03 -24.95 -7.10
CA THR A 547 -30.94 -23.48 -7.08
C THR A 547 -32.34 -22.88 -7.08
N LEU A 548 -32.71 -22.22 -6.00
CA LEU A 548 -33.98 -21.51 -5.82
C LEU A 548 -33.85 -20.09 -6.36
N LYS A 549 -34.71 -19.76 -7.33
CA LYS A 549 -34.77 -18.45 -8.00
C LYS A 549 -36.22 -17.98 -7.98
N LYS A 550 -36.50 -16.89 -7.26
CA LYS A 550 -37.85 -16.32 -7.19
C LYS A 550 -37.80 -14.81 -7.37
N THR A 551 -38.85 -14.26 -7.97
CA THR A 551 -39.05 -12.82 -8.07
C THR A 551 -40.40 -12.50 -7.46
N LEU A 552 -40.40 -11.57 -6.51
CA LEU A 552 -41.58 -11.04 -5.85
C LEU A 552 -41.74 -9.57 -6.27
N SER A 553 -42.99 -9.14 -6.41
CA SER A 553 -43.33 -7.74 -6.68
C SER A 553 -43.36 -6.98 -5.36
N ALA A 554 -42.50 -5.98 -5.17
CA ALA A 554 -42.56 -5.11 -4.01
C ALA A 554 -43.79 -4.18 -4.03
N ALA A 555 -44.44 -4.02 -5.19
CA ALA A 555 -45.61 -3.17 -5.36
C ALA A 555 -46.81 -3.65 -4.53
N ASP A 556 -46.92 -4.97 -4.31
CA ASP A 556 -48.00 -5.60 -3.56
C ASP A 556 -47.80 -5.49 -2.03
N LEU A 557 -46.63 -5.01 -1.60
CA LEU A 557 -46.30 -4.82 -0.19
C LEU A 557 -46.50 -3.35 0.19
N GLN A 558 -47.10 -3.13 1.36
CA GLN A 558 -47.17 -1.80 1.95
C GLN A 558 -45.80 -1.40 2.50
N PRO A 559 -45.46 -0.09 2.56
CA PRO A 559 -44.23 0.35 3.20
C PRO A 559 -44.11 -0.17 4.63
N GLY A 560 -42.95 -0.72 4.96
CA GLY A 560 -42.72 -1.35 6.27
C GLY A 560 -41.62 -2.41 6.26
N LEU A 561 -41.45 -3.06 7.41
CA LEU A 561 -40.44 -4.10 7.63
C LEU A 561 -41.06 -5.49 7.47
N TYR A 562 -40.34 -6.35 6.77
CA TYR A 562 -40.74 -7.71 6.45
C TYR A 562 -39.62 -8.69 6.77
N ARG A 563 -40.02 -9.92 7.12
CA ARG A 563 -39.13 -11.07 7.27
C ARG A 563 -39.51 -12.09 6.21
N LEU A 564 -38.54 -12.46 5.39
CA LEU A 564 -38.63 -13.59 4.48
C LEU A 564 -38.08 -14.82 5.20
N GLN A 565 -38.83 -15.92 5.17
CA GLN A 565 -38.41 -17.23 5.64
C GLN A 565 -38.60 -18.23 4.50
N ILE A 566 -37.58 -19.03 4.22
CA ILE A 566 -37.65 -20.12 3.25
C ILE A 566 -37.48 -21.42 4.02
N ARG A 567 -38.51 -22.25 4.06
CA ARG A 567 -38.45 -23.58 4.66
C ARG A 567 -38.25 -24.60 3.56
N VAL A 568 -37.16 -25.37 3.63
CA VAL A 568 -36.93 -26.50 2.73
C VAL A 568 -37.04 -27.77 3.54
N ASN A 569 -38.01 -28.61 3.19
CA ASN A 569 -38.26 -29.90 3.82
C ASN A 569 -37.95 -31.02 2.82
N ASP A 570 -36.90 -31.78 3.09
CA ASP A 570 -36.52 -32.95 2.31
C ASP A 570 -37.27 -34.19 2.80
N LYS A 571 -38.15 -34.72 1.95
CA LYS A 571 -38.99 -35.86 2.26
C LYS A 571 -38.22 -37.18 2.28
N ILE A 572 -37.03 -37.25 1.70
CA ILE A 572 -36.19 -38.45 1.63
C ILE A 572 -35.28 -38.51 2.85
N SER A 573 -34.43 -37.51 3.05
CA SER A 573 -33.54 -37.47 4.23
C SER A 573 -34.25 -37.15 5.54
N LYS A 574 -35.51 -36.66 5.48
CA LYS A 574 -36.31 -36.16 6.61
C LYS A 574 -35.68 -34.96 7.32
N GLN A 575 -34.76 -34.26 6.66
CA GLN A 575 -34.12 -33.06 7.19
C GLN A 575 -34.88 -31.81 6.76
N THR A 576 -34.76 -30.73 7.54
CA THR A 576 -35.39 -29.44 7.25
C THR A 576 -34.45 -28.30 7.58
N VAL A 577 -34.45 -27.27 6.75
CA VAL A 577 -33.69 -26.02 6.92
C VAL A 577 -34.61 -24.82 6.74
N ASP A 578 -34.42 -23.79 7.57
CA ASP A 578 -35.30 -22.62 7.65
C ASP A 578 -34.52 -21.28 7.58
N PRO A 579 -33.72 -21.00 6.53
CA PRO A 579 -33.06 -19.72 6.37
C PRO A 579 -34.05 -18.54 6.36
N SER A 580 -33.65 -17.43 6.99
CA SER A 580 -34.48 -16.22 7.05
C SER A 580 -33.65 -14.95 6.92
N THR A 581 -34.27 -13.91 6.40
CA THR A 581 -33.68 -12.58 6.24
C THR A 581 -34.75 -11.50 6.39
N THR A 582 -34.33 -10.27 6.73
CA THR A 582 -35.21 -9.12 6.87
C THR A 582 -34.96 -8.11 5.75
N PHE A 583 -36.03 -7.44 5.31
CA PHE A 583 -35.97 -6.38 4.31
C PHE A 583 -37.01 -5.31 4.62
N ALA A 584 -36.79 -4.11 4.10
CA ALA A 584 -37.72 -2.99 4.18
C ALA A 584 -38.31 -2.70 2.79
N VAL A 585 -39.56 -2.25 2.78
CA VAL A 585 -40.21 -1.68 1.60
C VAL A 585 -40.46 -0.21 1.89
N GLU A 586 -40.01 0.67 0.98
CA GLU A 586 -40.16 2.13 1.05
C GLU A 586 -41.05 2.67 -0.06
#